data_AF-A0A8C2V2R8-F1
#
_entry.id   AF-A0A8C2V2R8-F1
#
_cell.length_a   1.000
_cell.length_b   1.000
_cell.length_c   1.000
_cell.angle_alpha   90.00
_cell.angle_beta   90.00
_cell.angle_gamma   90.00
#
_symmetry.space_group_name_H-M   'P 1'
#
loop_
_entity.id
_entity.type
_entity.pdbx_description
1 polymer ?
#
loop_
_entity_poly.entity_id
_entity_poly.type
_entity_poly.pdbx_seq_one_letter_code
_entity_poly.pdbx_strand_id
1 'polypeptide(L)'
;MGALPGWGPPSWHPVPEANTLRLALCLLLLGSPQCTPAQPVCREEEFPAGSECCPKCNPGFHVRRVCSEVTGTECSPCPAGTYTAHSNGLRQCLRCRDCEPDMGLVTGKRCSSTQDTTCDCSQGHFCKAQEGDHCVLCEPHTTCHPGQRVKERGTSSRDTLCADCPLGTFSPNGTLDQCLPWTRCSGWLQGETEPGTSSKDVTCSFSWASILVPCFSVIVLVLILLGAIWIWKKKKCSPGYEAPMTNPNQERRGGAEDPEFTEALQPLPDVTTVAVEETAPVLREKDPHR
;
A
#
# COMPACT_ATOMS: atom_id res chain seq x y z
N MET A 1 -16.21 6.58 93.58
CA MET A 1 -17.20 6.07 94.56
C MET A 1 -18.55 6.65 94.16
N GLY A 2 -19.66 5.94 93.97
CA GLY A 2 -19.99 4.51 94.03
C GLY A 2 -20.96 4.17 92.86
N ALA A 3 -21.00 2.92 92.41
CA ALA A 3 -21.81 1.80 92.90
C ALA A 3 -23.15 1.67 92.14
N LEU A 4 -23.27 0.56 91.38
CA LEU A 4 -24.46 0.07 90.65
C LEU A 4 -25.56 -0.39 91.62
N PRO A 5 -26.81 -0.46 91.13
CA PRO A 5 -27.47 -1.75 90.90
C PRO A 5 -28.19 -1.74 89.52
N GLY A 6 -28.39 -2.81 88.75
CA GLY A 6 -28.68 -4.21 89.06
C GLY A 6 -30.19 -4.49 88.81
N TRP A 7 -30.54 -5.16 87.71
CA TRP A 7 -31.80 -5.89 87.31
C TRP A 7 -31.91 -5.82 85.78
N GLY A 8 -31.89 -6.88 84.94
CA GLY A 8 -32.55 -8.18 84.87
C GLY A 8 -32.96 -8.35 83.37
N PRO A 9 -32.84 -9.53 82.72
CA PRO A 9 -33.11 -9.63 81.28
C PRO A 9 -34.61 -9.64 80.97
N PRO A 10 -35.07 -9.09 79.81
CA PRO A 10 -36.49 -9.06 79.48
C PRO A 10 -36.99 -10.46 79.10
N SER A 11 -38.22 -10.73 79.50
CA SER A 11 -39.00 -11.94 79.23
C SER A 11 -39.31 -12.09 77.74
N TRP A 12 -38.98 -13.26 77.19
CA TRP A 12 -39.38 -13.68 75.86
C TRP A 12 -40.88 -14.00 75.84
N HIS A 13 -41.65 -13.23 75.09
CA HIS A 13 -43.01 -13.59 74.70
C HIS A 13 -43.00 -14.12 73.27
N PRO A 14 -43.48 -15.34 72.99
CA PRO A 14 -43.73 -15.79 71.62
C PRO A 14 -45.08 -15.21 71.15
N VAL A 15 -45.05 -14.46 70.05
CA VAL A 15 -46.22 -13.87 69.34
C VAL A 15 -46.23 -14.46 67.91
N PRO A 16 -47.41 -14.70 67.29
CA PRO A 16 -47.81 -16.03 66.83
C PRO A 16 -47.60 -16.30 65.33
N GLU A 17 -47.89 -17.56 64.99
CA GLU A 17 -47.75 -18.34 63.75
C GLU A 17 -48.36 -17.79 62.44
N ALA A 18 -48.39 -16.47 62.22
CA ALA A 18 -48.86 -15.90 60.95
C ALA A 18 -47.79 -15.95 59.84
N ASN A 19 -46.50 -15.91 60.21
CA ASN A 19 -45.39 -15.92 59.27
C ASN A 19 -45.06 -17.33 58.75
N THR A 20 -45.22 -18.34 59.61
CA THR A 20 -45.02 -19.75 59.23
C THR A 20 -46.09 -20.23 58.26
N LEU A 21 -47.34 -19.81 58.44
CA LEU A 21 -48.44 -20.12 57.52
C LEU A 21 -48.26 -19.44 56.16
N ARG A 22 -47.81 -18.18 56.12
CA ARG A 22 -47.44 -17.50 54.86
C ARG A 22 -46.24 -18.13 54.18
N LEU A 23 -45.19 -18.48 54.93
CA LEU A 23 -44.00 -19.16 54.39
C LEU A 23 -44.34 -20.56 53.88
N ALA A 24 -45.15 -21.33 54.62
CA ALA A 24 -45.62 -22.64 54.20
C ALA A 24 -46.51 -22.56 52.95
N LEU A 25 -47.41 -21.57 52.86
CA LEU A 25 -48.22 -21.34 51.67
C LEU A 25 -47.34 -20.94 50.46
N CYS A 26 -46.32 -20.10 50.66
CA CYS A 26 -45.35 -19.76 49.62
C CYS A 26 -44.53 -20.99 49.17
N LEU A 27 -44.09 -21.84 50.10
CA LEU A 27 -43.36 -23.07 49.78
C LEU A 27 -44.23 -24.11 49.06
N LEU A 28 -45.53 -24.19 49.38
CA LEU A 28 -46.50 -25.04 48.68
C LEU A 28 -46.78 -24.53 47.26
N LEU A 29 -46.79 -23.21 47.03
CA LEU A 29 -46.96 -22.62 45.70
C LEU A 29 -45.70 -22.69 44.82
N LEU A 30 -44.50 -22.72 45.44
CA LEU A 30 -43.22 -22.91 44.74
C LEU A 30 -42.88 -24.39 44.50
N GLY A 31 -43.54 -25.31 45.22
CA GLY A 31 -43.30 -26.74 45.20
C GLY A 31 -44.16 -27.53 44.21
N SER A 32 -45.05 -26.90 43.44
CA SER A 32 -45.73 -27.58 42.34
C SER A 32 -44.71 -27.87 41.23
N PRO A 33 -44.39 -29.14 40.91
CA PRO A 33 -43.57 -29.45 39.76
C PRO A 33 -44.31 -28.93 38.54
N GLN A 34 -43.78 -27.88 37.93
CA GLN A 34 -44.26 -27.43 36.65
C GLN A 34 -44.00 -28.59 35.68
N CYS A 35 -45.05 -29.36 35.36
CA CYS A 35 -45.02 -30.28 34.23
C CYS A 35 -44.88 -29.41 32.98
N THR A 36 -43.64 -29.02 32.66
CA THR A 36 -43.33 -28.53 31.34
C THR A 36 -43.60 -29.68 30.38
N PRO A 37 -44.50 -29.54 29.40
CA PRO A 37 -44.73 -30.59 28.42
C PRO A 37 -43.39 -30.92 27.77
N ALA A 38 -42.93 -32.16 27.94
CA ALA A 38 -41.71 -32.64 27.31
C ALA A 38 -41.91 -32.52 25.79
N GLN A 39 -41.00 -31.81 25.12
CA GLN A 39 -41.05 -31.73 23.66
C GLN A 39 -40.90 -33.15 23.08
N PRO A 40 -41.66 -33.50 22.02
CA PRO A 40 -41.55 -34.81 21.41
C PRO A 40 -40.14 -35.00 20.84
N VAL A 41 -39.59 -36.22 21.01
CA VAL A 41 -38.30 -36.59 20.43
C VAL A 41 -38.54 -36.99 18.97
N CYS A 42 -38.14 -36.11 18.05
CA CYS A 42 -38.32 -36.31 16.61
C CYS A 42 -37.05 -36.86 15.94
N ARG A 43 -37.23 -37.47 14.75
CA ARG A 43 -36.11 -37.90 13.90
C ARG A 43 -35.34 -36.70 13.34
N GLU A 44 -34.16 -36.95 12.78
CA GLU A 44 -33.34 -35.89 12.19
C GLU A 44 -34.04 -35.20 11.01
N GLU A 45 -34.86 -35.94 10.25
CA GLU A 45 -35.66 -35.39 9.13
C GLU A 45 -36.93 -34.63 9.59
N GLU A 46 -37.23 -34.61 10.90
CA GLU A 46 -38.48 -34.13 11.47
C GLU A 46 -38.26 -33.01 12.50
N PHE A 47 -39.27 -32.17 12.72
CA PHE A 47 -39.24 -31.11 13.72
C PHE A 47 -40.46 -31.19 14.67
N PRO A 48 -40.30 -30.79 15.95
CA PRO A 48 -41.40 -30.82 16.90
C PRO A 48 -42.43 -29.74 16.60
N ALA A 49 -43.70 -30.15 16.52
CA ALA A 49 -44.84 -29.30 16.27
C ALA A 49 -45.94 -29.59 17.31
N GLY A 50 -45.86 -28.92 18.46
CA GLY A 50 -46.71 -29.26 19.60
C GLY A 50 -46.32 -30.63 20.17
N SER A 51 -47.25 -31.58 20.15
CA SER A 51 -47.03 -32.96 20.61
C SER A 51 -46.64 -33.95 19.50
N GLU A 52 -46.56 -33.50 18.25
CA GLU A 52 -46.29 -34.35 17.09
C GLU A 52 -44.97 -33.98 16.42
N CYS A 53 -44.44 -34.89 15.61
CA CYS A 53 -43.26 -34.68 14.78
C CYS A 53 -43.68 -34.50 13.32
N CYS A 54 -43.26 -33.41 12.71
CA CYS A 54 -43.58 -33.08 11.32
C CYS A 54 -42.34 -33.20 10.42
N PRO A 55 -42.48 -33.65 9.16
CA PRO A 55 -41.38 -33.64 8.20
C PRO A 55 -40.84 -32.23 7.96
N LYS A 56 -39.52 -32.06 7.91
CA LYS A 56 -38.88 -30.76 7.64
C LYS A 56 -39.06 -30.31 6.19
N CYS A 57 -38.98 -29.01 5.96
CA CYS A 57 -38.85 -28.43 4.63
C CYS A 57 -37.39 -28.51 4.15
N ASN A 58 -37.20 -28.69 2.85
CA ASN A 58 -35.88 -28.71 2.20
C ASN A 58 -35.17 -27.33 2.28
N PRO A 59 -33.84 -27.28 2.07
CA PRO A 59 -33.11 -26.02 1.92
C PRO A 59 -33.76 -25.11 0.86
N GLY A 60 -33.82 -23.81 1.14
CA GLY A 60 -34.50 -22.84 0.28
C GLY A 60 -36.01 -22.73 0.48
N PHE A 61 -36.55 -23.46 1.45
CA PHE A 61 -37.96 -23.41 1.84
C PHE A 61 -38.10 -23.24 3.35
N HIS A 62 -39.25 -22.71 3.76
CA HIS A 62 -39.70 -22.59 5.14
C HIS A 62 -41.11 -23.14 5.30
N VAL A 63 -41.52 -23.41 6.54
CA VAL A 63 -42.85 -23.93 6.88
C VAL A 63 -43.90 -22.85 6.71
N ARG A 64 -44.79 -23.04 5.72
CA ARG A 64 -46.00 -22.23 5.53
C ARG A 64 -47.14 -22.73 6.43
N ARG A 65 -47.38 -24.04 6.44
CA ARG A 65 -48.34 -24.71 7.33
C ARG A 65 -47.71 -25.94 7.93
N VAL A 66 -47.98 -26.15 9.22
CA VAL A 66 -47.54 -27.35 9.94
C VAL A 66 -48.26 -28.57 9.35
N CYS A 67 -47.64 -29.75 9.47
CA CYS A 67 -48.32 -31.00 9.14
C CYS A 67 -49.60 -31.18 9.97
N SER A 68 -50.48 -32.06 9.49
CA SER A 68 -51.65 -32.56 10.21
C SER A 68 -51.64 -34.09 10.17
N GLU A 69 -52.55 -34.73 10.90
CA GLU A 69 -52.68 -36.19 10.96
C GLU A 69 -52.74 -36.85 9.56
N VAL A 70 -53.26 -36.14 8.55
CA VAL A 70 -53.45 -36.64 7.18
C VAL A 70 -52.64 -35.91 6.11
N THR A 71 -51.96 -34.80 6.44
CA THR A 71 -51.16 -34.02 5.47
C THR A 71 -49.76 -33.75 5.98
N GLY A 72 -48.76 -33.90 5.12
CA GLY A 72 -47.39 -33.47 5.42
C GLY A 72 -47.26 -31.95 5.61
N THR A 73 -46.06 -31.50 5.98
CA THR A 73 -45.73 -30.07 6.13
C THR A 73 -45.85 -29.33 4.80
N GLU A 74 -46.55 -28.20 4.78
CA GLU A 74 -46.61 -27.33 3.61
C GLU A 74 -45.44 -26.35 3.63
N CYS A 75 -44.60 -26.41 2.60
CA CYS A 75 -43.39 -25.61 2.47
C CYS A 75 -43.55 -24.51 1.41
N SER A 76 -43.02 -23.32 1.69
CA SER A 76 -42.95 -22.20 0.73
C SER A 76 -41.51 -21.76 0.49
N PRO A 77 -41.16 -21.30 -0.72
CA PRO A 77 -39.81 -20.89 -1.04
C PRO A 77 -39.40 -19.65 -0.24
N CYS A 78 -38.11 -19.53 0.07
CA CYS A 78 -37.58 -18.35 0.71
C CYS A 78 -37.74 -17.11 -0.18
N PRO A 79 -38.25 -15.98 0.34
CA PRO A 79 -38.28 -14.73 -0.38
C PRO A 79 -36.86 -14.19 -0.64
N ALA A 80 -36.74 -13.28 -1.62
CA ALA A 80 -35.47 -12.63 -1.92
C ALA A 80 -34.87 -11.95 -0.67
N GLY A 81 -33.55 -12.09 -0.49
CA GLY A 81 -32.85 -11.59 0.70
C GLY A 81 -32.96 -12.52 1.93
N THR A 82 -33.45 -13.75 1.76
CA THR A 82 -33.48 -14.76 2.82
C THR A 82 -33.07 -16.14 2.31
N TYR A 83 -32.64 -17.02 3.22
CA TYR A 83 -32.15 -18.36 2.90
C TYR A 83 -32.43 -19.38 4.00
N THR A 84 -32.34 -20.66 3.66
CA THR A 84 -32.20 -21.77 4.61
C THR A 84 -31.23 -22.80 4.03
N ALA A 85 -30.08 -23.01 4.71
CA ALA A 85 -29.01 -23.86 4.17
C ALA A 85 -29.27 -25.37 4.34
N HIS A 86 -30.10 -25.74 5.30
CA HIS A 86 -30.37 -27.13 5.66
C HIS A 86 -31.86 -27.38 5.80
N SER A 87 -32.25 -28.66 5.81
CA SER A 87 -33.63 -29.04 6.07
C SER A 87 -34.07 -28.53 7.44
N ASN A 88 -35.23 -27.86 7.49
CA ASN A 88 -35.62 -27.06 8.65
C ASN A 88 -37.13 -27.11 8.93
N GLY A 89 -37.50 -26.78 10.18
CA GLY A 89 -38.88 -26.56 10.62
C GLY A 89 -39.20 -25.08 10.85
N LEU A 90 -38.42 -24.16 10.27
CA LEU A 90 -38.55 -22.73 10.55
C LEU A 90 -39.81 -22.15 9.91
N ARG A 91 -40.49 -21.25 10.62
CA ARG A 91 -41.64 -20.52 10.09
C ARG A 91 -41.27 -19.45 9.07
N GLN A 92 -40.03 -18.98 9.10
CA GLN A 92 -39.48 -17.93 8.26
C GLN A 92 -38.04 -18.29 7.90
N CYS A 93 -37.60 -17.87 6.72
CA CYS A 93 -36.20 -18.06 6.31
C CYS A 93 -35.27 -17.12 7.09
N LEU A 94 -33.99 -17.48 7.15
CA LEU A 94 -32.96 -16.66 7.76
C LEU A 94 -32.64 -15.48 6.85
N ARG A 95 -32.44 -14.30 7.42
CA ARG A 95 -32.06 -13.13 6.62
C ARG A 95 -30.61 -13.30 6.14
N CYS A 96 -30.36 -12.95 4.88
CA CYS A 96 -29.00 -12.94 4.37
C CYS A 96 -28.14 -11.92 5.12
N ARG A 97 -26.87 -12.24 5.33
CA ARG A 97 -25.86 -11.34 5.89
C ARG A 97 -25.59 -10.17 4.95
N ASP A 98 -25.42 -9.00 5.55
CA ASP A 98 -24.96 -7.79 4.88
C ASP A 98 -23.45 -7.62 5.18
N CYS A 99 -22.62 -7.42 4.15
CA CYS A 99 -21.17 -7.21 4.31
C CYS A 99 -20.90 -5.73 4.49
N GLU A 100 -20.40 -5.33 5.66
CA GLU A 100 -20.24 -3.92 6.04
C GLU A 100 -18.95 -3.31 5.44
N PRO A 101 -19.06 -2.36 4.47
CA PRO A 101 -17.89 -1.78 3.82
C PRO A 101 -16.97 -1.02 4.78
N ASP A 102 -17.53 -0.45 5.85
CA ASP A 102 -16.79 0.30 6.88
C ASP A 102 -15.83 -0.61 7.68
N MET A 103 -16.08 -1.93 7.68
CA MET A 103 -15.18 -2.95 8.24
C MET A 103 -14.22 -3.53 7.20
N GLY A 104 -14.13 -2.91 6.01
CA GLY A 104 -13.32 -3.41 4.89
C GLY A 104 -13.89 -4.67 4.23
N LEU A 105 -15.14 -5.04 4.51
CA LEU A 105 -15.80 -6.22 3.96
C LEU A 105 -16.58 -5.90 2.68
N VAL A 106 -16.56 -6.82 1.73
CA VAL A 106 -17.32 -6.77 0.48
C VAL A 106 -18.02 -8.10 0.22
N THR A 107 -19.07 -8.08 -0.58
CA THR A 107 -19.75 -9.32 -1.00
C THR A 107 -18.86 -10.10 -1.95
N GLY A 108 -18.28 -11.21 -1.45
CA GLY A 108 -17.58 -12.18 -2.29
C GLY A 108 -18.57 -13.05 -3.06
N LYS A 109 -19.51 -13.67 -2.33
CA LYS A 109 -20.59 -14.48 -2.91
C LYS A 109 -21.95 -13.94 -2.49
N ARG A 110 -22.83 -13.72 -3.47
CA ARG A 110 -24.21 -13.28 -3.21
C ARG A 110 -25.03 -14.39 -2.56
N CYS A 111 -25.95 -13.99 -1.70
CA CYS A 111 -26.95 -14.87 -1.11
C CYS A 111 -27.82 -15.56 -2.17
N SER A 112 -28.27 -16.76 -1.86
CA SER A 112 -29.28 -17.51 -2.61
C SER A 112 -30.33 -18.05 -1.64
N SER A 113 -31.40 -18.68 -2.13
CA SER A 113 -32.39 -19.29 -1.23
C SER A 113 -31.78 -20.39 -0.34
N THR A 114 -30.67 -21.02 -0.74
CA THR A 114 -30.04 -22.13 -0.01
C THR A 114 -28.69 -21.78 0.62
N GLN A 115 -28.18 -20.56 0.44
CA GLN A 115 -26.86 -20.17 0.92
C GLN A 115 -26.85 -18.72 1.35
N ASP A 116 -26.20 -18.44 2.48
CA ASP A 116 -25.98 -17.07 2.96
C ASP A 116 -25.04 -16.30 2.03
N THR A 117 -25.00 -14.98 2.21
CA THR A 117 -23.94 -14.13 1.66
C THR A 117 -22.58 -14.52 2.26
N THR A 118 -21.56 -14.68 1.42
CA THR A 118 -20.17 -14.78 1.89
C THR A 118 -19.48 -13.43 1.75
N CYS A 119 -18.90 -12.96 2.86
CA CYS A 119 -18.14 -11.71 2.91
C CYS A 119 -16.65 -11.99 2.77
N ASP A 120 -16.00 -11.17 1.96
CA ASP A 120 -14.56 -11.17 1.68
C ASP A 120 -13.97 -9.81 2.01
N CYS A 121 -12.64 -9.70 2.04
CA CYS A 121 -11.98 -8.42 2.21
C CYS A 121 -11.92 -7.62 0.91
N SER A 122 -12.13 -6.31 1.05
CA SER A 122 -11.93 -5.34 -0.02
C SER A 122 -10.47 -5.33 -0.50
N GLN A 123 -10.23 -4.73 -1.66
CA GLN A 123 -8.88 -4.64 -2.22
C GLN A 123 -7.93 -3.91 -1.25
N GLY A 124 -6.71 -4.43 -1.12
CA GLY A 124 -5.71 -3.88 -0.19
C GLY A 124 -5.94 -4.26 1.26
N HIS A 125 -6.82 -5.21 1.55
CA HIS A 125 -7.05 -5.76 2.88
C HIS A 125 -6.86 -7.28 2.87
N PHE A 126 -6.58 -7.84 4.05
CA PHE A 126 -6.54 -9.28 4.29
C PHE A 126 -7.44 -9.66 5.46
N CYS A 127 -7.92 -10.90 5.43
CA CYS A 127 -8.75 -11.44 6.48
C CYS A 127 -7.90 -11.81 7.70
N LYS A 128 -8.14 -11.12 8.81
CA LYS A 128 -7.47 -11.39 10.08
C LYS A 128 -8.19 -12.43 10.93
N ALA A 129 -9.52 -12.46 10.85
CA ALA A 129 -10.34 -13.42 11.56
C ALA A 129 -11.45 -13.97 10.66
N GLN A 130 -11.63 -15.28 10.72
CA GLN A 130 -12.56 -16.04 9.88
C GLN A 130 -13.51 -16.88 10.75
N GLU A 131 -14.77 -16.96 10.36
CA GLU A 131 -15.79 -17.84 10.93
C GLU A 131 -16.39 -18.71 9.81
N GLY A 132 -16.09 -20.02 9.83
CA GLY A 132 -16.42 -20.90 8.70
C GLY A 132 -15.75 -20.42 7.42
N ASP A 133 -16.53 -20.19 6.37
CA ASP A 133 -16.03 -19.66 5.08
C ASP A 133 -16.12 -18.13 4.98
N HIS A 134 -16.49 -17.44 6.06
CA HIS A 134 -16.74 -16.00 6.06
C HIS A 134 -15.63 -15.24 6.76
N CYS A 135 -15.10 -14.20 6.14
CA CYS A 135 -14.28 -13.24 6.86
C CYS A 135 -15.15 -12.39 7.79
N VAL A 136 -14.74 -12.24 9.04
CA VAL A 136 -15.44 -11.39 10.03
C VAL A 136 -14.68 -10.12 10.37
N LEU A 137 -13.37 -10.07 10.07
CA LEU A 137 -12.54 -8.88 10.30
C LEU A 137 -11.47 -8.76 9.22
N CYS A 138 -11.50 -7.64 8.50
CA CYS A 138 -10.47 -7.29 7.52
C CYS A 138 -9.55 -6.21 8.07
N GLU A 139 -8.25 -6.36 7.83
CA GLU A 139 -7.25 -5.33 8.11
C GLU A 139 -6.55 -4.90 6.83
N PRO A 140 -6.15 -3.63 6.70
CA PRO A 140 -5.40 -3.16 5.54
C PRO A 140 -4.05 -3.88 5.46
N HIS A 141 -3.58 -4.11 4.25
CA HIS A 141 -2.25 -4.64 4.02
C HIS A 141 -1.18 -3.68 4.56
N THR A 142 -0.18 -4.23 5.23
CA THR A 142 0.99 -3.50 5.68
C THR A 142 1.69 -2.84 4.49
N THR A 143 1.93 -1.54 4.59
CA THR A 143 2.73 -0.80 3.62
C THR A 143 4.17 -0.79 4.10
N CYS A 144 5.09 -1.32 3.29
CA CYS A 144 6.50 -1.30 3.62
C CYS A 144 7.04 0.13 3.63
N HIS A 145 7.94 0.41 4.57
CA HIS A 145 8.49 1.76 4.75
C HIS A 145 9.70 2.02 3.84
N PRO A 146 10.10 3.29 3.65
CA PRO A 146 11.42 3.62 3.11
C PRO A 146 12.51 2.86 3.86
N GLY A 147 13.46 2.26 3.14
CA GLY A 147 14.39 1.31 3.77
C GLY A 147 14.05 -0.16 3.55
N GLN A 148 12.83 -0.47 3.13
CA GLN A 148 12.32 -1.83 3.01
C GLN A 148 11.90 -2.14 1.58
N ARG A 149 11.78 -3.43 1.28
CA ARG A 149 11.19 -3.96 0.05
C ARG A 149 10.02 -4.87 0.37
N VAL A 150 9.11 -4.99 -0.58
CA VAL A 150 8.04 -5.98 -0.56
C VAL A 150 8.67 -7.35 -0.79
N LYS A 151 8.71 -8.18 0.25
CA LYS A 151 9.22 -9.55 0.16
C LYS A 151 8.14 -10.48 -0.38
N GLU A 152 6.91 -10.36 0.13
CA GLU A 152 5.74 -11.08 -0.34
C GLU A 152 4.56 -10.10 -0.38
N ARG A 153 3.81 -10.09 -1.49
CA ARG A 153 2.62 -9.25 -1.62
C ARG A 153 1.47 -9.87 -0.82
N GLY A 154 0.70 -9.02 -0.14
CA GLY A 154 -0.51 -9.44 0.56
C GLY A 154 -1.53 -10.08 -0.37
N THR A 155 -2.29 -11.02 0.18
CA THR A 155 -3.44 -11.68 -0.47
C THR A 155 -4.71 -11.41 0.35
N SER A 156 -5.86 -11.93 -0.06
CA SER A 156 -7.09 -11.84 0.73
C SER A 156 -7.00 -12.53 2.10
N SER A 157 -6.03 -13.42 2.32
CA SER A 157 -5.87 -14.19 3.56
C SER A 157 -4.54 -13.93 4.29
N ARG A 158 -3.60 -13.20 3.67
CA ARG A 158 -2.26 -12.97 4.24
C ARG A 158 -1.86 -11.52 4.04
N ASP A 159 -1.23 -10.96 5.06
CA ASP A 159 -0.68 -9.62 4.99
C ASP A 159 0.56 -9.55 4.08
N THR A 160 0.89 -8.35 3.62
CA THR A 160 2.15 -8.04 2.94
C THR A 160 3.31 -8.23 3.89
N LEU A 161 4.35 -8.94 3.43
CA LEU A 161 5.58 -9.11 4.19
C LEU A 161 6.66 -8.18 3.66
N CYS A 162 7.22 -7.37 4.55
CA CYS A 162 8.31 -6.46 4.27
C CYS A 162 9.65 -7.03 4.72
N ALA A 163 10.72 -6.66 4.04
CA ALA A 163 12.09 -6.97 4.44
C ALA A 163 12.99 -5.76 4.26
N ASP A 164 13.97 -5.59 5.15
CA ASP A 164 14.91 -4.48 5.04
C ASP A 164 15.84 -4.63 3.84
N CYS A 165 16.24 -3.48 3.27
CA CYS A 165 17.22 -3.46 2.20
C CYS A 165 18.60 -3.87 2.72
N PRO A 166 19.29 -4.81 2.05
CA PRO A 166 20.66 -5.15 2.40
C PRO A 166 21.61 -3.97 2.16
N LEU A 167 22.76 -3.98 2.84
CA LEU A 167 23.80 -2.97 2.65
C LEU A 167 24.22 -2.87 1.19
N GLY A 168 24.45 -1.64 0.72
CA GLY A 168 24.72 -1.38 -0.69
C GLY A 168 23.46 -1.20 -1.55
N THR A 169 22.26 -1.23 -0.95
CA THR A 169 20.99 -1.04 -1.65
C THR A 169 20.04 -0.13 -0.89
N PHE A 170 19.05 0.44 -1.58
CA PHE A 170 18.04 1.30 -1.01
C PHE A 170 16.66 1.14 -1.65
N SER A 171 15.63 1.58 -0.94
CA SER A 171 14.25 1.67 -1.42
C SER A 171 13.63 2.98 -0.90
N PRO A 172 13.27 3.92 -1.78
CA PRO A 172 12.83 5.24 -1.37
C PRO A 172 11.43 5.23 -0.72
N ASN A 173 10.52 4.39 -1.21
CA ASN A 173 9.11 4.40 -0.80
C ASN A 173 8.60 3.06 -0.26
N GLY A 174 9.45 2.01 -0.22
CA GLY A 174 9.01 0.70 0.25
C GLY A 174 8.21 -0.13 -0.74
N THR A 175 7.86 0.41 -1.92
CA THR A 175 6.96 -0.24 -2.89
C THR A 175 7.63 -1.25 -3.82
N LEU A 176 8.97 -1.33 -3.78
CA LEU A 176 9.76 -2.16 -4.68
C LEU A 176 9.81 -3.61 -4.19
N ASP A 177 9.75 -4.58 -5.09
CA ASP A 177 9.96 -6.01 -4.76
C ASP A 177 11.44 -6.30 -4.45
N GLN A 178 12.35 -5.50 -5.02
CA GLN A 178 13.80 -5.57 -4.83
C GLN A 178 14.37 -4.17 -4.61
N CYS A 179 15.33 -4.04 -3.70
CA CYS A 179 16.00 -2.77 -3.45
C CYS A 179 16.94 -2.41 -4.61
N LEU A 180 17.06 -1.11 -4.89
CA LEU A 180 17.96 -0.58 -5.92
C LEU A 180 19.38 -0.56 -5.37
N PRO A 181 20.41 -0.90 -6.17
CA PRO A 181 21.79 -0.74 -5.73
C PRO A 181 22.15 0.75 -5.56
N TRP A 182 23.05 1.05 -4.63
CA TRP A 182 23.60 2.39 -4.50
C TRP A 182 24.38 2.80 -5.75
N THR A 183 24.24 4.06 -6.13
CA THR A 183 25.05 4.70 -7.16
C THR A 183 26.52 4.68 -6.74
N ARG A 184 27.41 4.33 -7.67
CA ARG A 184 28.86 4.40 -7.48
C ARG A 184 29.40 5.69 -8.09
N CYS A 185 29.96 6.57 -7.29
CA CYS A 185 30.61 7.77 -7.78
C CYS A 185 32.02 7.41 -8.31
N SER A 186 32.12 7.07 -9.60
CA SER A 186 33.38 6.63 -10.23
C SER A 186 33.94 7.62 -11.26
N GLY A 187 33.40 8.84 -11.33
CA GLY A 187 33.91 9.88 -12.23
C GLY A 187 35.24 10.45 -11.73
N TRP A 188 36.19 10.73 -12.63
CA TRP A 188 37.52 11.29 -12.30
C TRP A 188 37.46 12.58 -11.44
N LEU A 189 36.35 13.33 -11.51
CA LEU A 189 36.11 14.58 -10.79
C LEU A 189 34.87 14.51 -9.88
N GLN A 190 34.33 13.32 -9.65
CA GLN A 190 33.09 13.13 -8.91
C GLN A 190 33.36 12.36 -7.61
N GLY A 191 32.96 12.96 -6.49
CA GLY A 191 33.10 12.37 -5.16
C GLY A 191 31.73 12.14 -4.52
N GLU A 192 31.70 11.22 -3.56
CA GLU A 192 30.56 11.04 -2.66
C GLU A 192 30.46 12.25 -1.73
N THR A 193 29.29 12.89 -1.69
CA THR A 193 29.01 13.98 -0.74
C THR A 193 28.19 13.52 0.44
N GLU A 194 27.25 12.60 0.21
CA GLU A 194 26.44 11.97 1.26
C GLU A 194 26.42 10.46 1.02
N PRO A 195 26.65 9.65 2.07
CA PRO A 195 26.63 8.20 1.96
C PRO A 195 25.21 7.69 1.73
N GLY A 196 25.10 6.59 0.99
CA GLY A 196 23.85 5.88 0.79
C GLY A 196 23.32 5.30 2.10
N THR A 197 22.00 5.22 2.22
CA THR A 197 21.30 4.55 3.32
C THR A 197 20.33 3.51 2.75
N SER A 198 19.64 2.75 3.60
CA SER A 198 18.60 1.84 3.12
C SER A 198 17.43 2.57 2.44
N SER A 199 17.22 3.86 2.71
CA SER A 199 16.10 4.64 2.17
C SER A 199 16.48 5.70 1.13
N LYS A 200 17.77 6.03 0.99
CA LYS A 200 18.27 7.04 0.06
C LYS A 200 19.51 6.56 -0.66
N ASP A 201 19.64 6.97 -1.92
CA ASP A 201 20.82 6.70 -2.71
C ASP A 201 22.02 7.55 -2.26
N VAL A 202 23.22 7.13 -2.67
CA VAL A 202 24.45 7.92 -2.59
C VAL A 202 24.29 9.17 -3.46
N THR A 203 24.61 10.34 -2.91
CA THR A 203 24.67 11.57 -3.70
C THR A 203 26.09 11.82 -4.17
N CYS A 204 26.26 12.01 -5.48
CA CYS A 204 27.54 12.29 -6.10
C CYS A 204 27.61 13.78 -6.53
N SER A 205 28.68 14.48 -6.18
CA SER A 205 28.90 15.87 -6.61
C SER A 205 30.24 16.05 -7.31
N PHE A 206 30.29 17.05 -8.19
CA PHE A 206 31.47 17.41 -8.94
C PHE A 206 32.39 18.30 -8.09
N SER A 207 33.62 17.85 -7.87
CA SER A 207 34.62 18.65 -7.18
C SER A 207 35.20 19.69 -8.15
N TRP A 208 34.59 20.88 -8.18
CA TRP A 208 35.11 22.04 -8.91
C TRP A 208 36.51 22.43 -8.42
N ALA A 209 36.85 22.15 -7.16
CA ALA A 209 38.19 22.36 -6.61
C ALA A 209 39.27 21.60 -7.41
N SER A 210 38.94 20.41 -7.94
CA SER A 210 39.86 19.61 -8.76
C SER A 210 40.10 20.19 -10.15
N ILE A 211 39.26 21.11 -10.64
CA ILE A 211 39.47 21.86 -11.90
C ILE A 211 40.07 23.24 -11.65
N LEU A 212 39.60 23.96 -10.64
CA LEU A 212 40.03 25.34 -10.42
C LEU A 212 41.51 25.44 -10.08
N VAL A 213 42.05 24.47 -9.32
CA VAL A 213 43.48 24.44 -8.96
C VAL A 213 44.40 24.28 -10.18
N PRO A 214 44.22 23.27 -11.06
CA PRO A 214 45.04 23.16 -12.27
C PRO A 214 44.78 24.26 -13.30
N CYS A 215 43.55 24.74 -13.46
CA CYS A 215 43.29 25.87 -14.36
C CYS A 215 44.01 27.15 -13.88
N PHE A 216 43.96 27.44 -12.59
CA PHE A 216 44.65 28.60 -12.02
C PHE A 216 46.17 28.47 -12.14
N SER A 217 46.74 27.27 -11.89
CA SER A 217 48.18 27.04 -12.04
C SER A 217 48.65 27.20 -13.48
N VAL A 218 47.88 26.72 -14.46
CA VAL A 218 48.17 26.93 -15.90
C VAL A 218 48.10 28.41 -16.28
N ILE A 219 47.08 29.14 -15.82
CA ILE A 219 46.96 30.59 -16.10
C ILE A 219 48.17 31.36 -15.57
N VAL A 220 48.59 31.08 -14.32
CA VAL A 220 49.78 31.72 -13.72
C VAL A 220 51.04 31.42 -14.53
N LEU A 221 51.25 30.18 -14.98
CA LEU A 221 52.39 29.82 -15.81
C LEU A 221 52.40 30.55 -17.16
N VAL A 222 51.25 30.69 -17.81
CA VAL A 222 51.12 31.45 -19.07
C VAL A 222 51.47 32.92 -18.87
N LEU A 223 50.99 33.54 -17.79
CA LEU A 223 51.31 34.94 -17.46
C LEU A 223 52.81 35.14 -17.20
N ILE A 224 53.47 34.21 -16.52
CA ILE A 224 54.92 34.25 -16.30
C ILE A 224 55.68 34.15 -17.63
N LEU A 225 55.28 33.24 -18.53
CA LEU A 225 55.91 33.09 -19.85
C LEU A 225 55.73 34.33 -20.71
N LEU A 226 54.52 34.91 -20.76
CA LEU A 226 54.25 36.16 -21.47
C LEU A 226 55.07 37.32 -20.90
N GLY A 227 55.17 37.42 -19.58
CA GLY A 227 56.01 38.40 -18.90
C GLY A 227 57.50 38.24 -19.26
N ALA A 228 58.01 37.01 -19.27
CA ALA A 228 59.39 36.71 -19.67
C ALA A 228 59.66 37.07 -21.13
N ILE A 229 58.74 36.73 -22.06
CA ILE A 229 58.81 37.10 -23.48
C ILE A 229 58.81 38.62 -23.65
N TRP A 230 57.97 39.34 -22.90
CA TRP A 230 57.91 40.80 -22.94
C TRP A 230 59.21 41.45 -22.45
N ILE A 231 59.79 40.93 -21.35
CA ILE A 231 61.09 41.36 -20.84
C ILE A 231 62.21 41.07 -21.86
N TRP A 232 62.19 39.89 -22.50
CA TRP A 232 63.13 39.52 -23.57
C TRP A 232 63.04 40.45 -24.78
N LYS A 233 61.83 40.78 -25.23
CA LYS A 233 61.60 41.74 -26.32
C LYS A 233 62.06 43.15 -25.94
N LYS A 234 61.80 43.59 -24.70
CA LYS A 234 62.27 44.89 -24.20
C LYS A 234 63.80 44.98 -24.12
N LYS A 235 64.48 43.90 -23.72
CA LYS A 235 65.97 43.82 -23.75
C LYS A 235 66.54 43.81 -25.16
N LYS A 236 65.82 43.26 -26.16
CA LYS A 236 66.22 43.32 -27.58
C LYS A 236 65.93 44.66 -28.27
N CYS A 237 65.04 45.49 -27.73
CA CYS A 237 64.64 46.78 -28.32
C CYS A 237 65.28 48.02 -27.66
N SER A 238 66.37 47.86 -26.88
CA SER A 238 67.25 48.97 -26.51
C SER A 238 68.56 48.88 -27.32
N PRO A 239 68.80 49.76 -28.32
CA PRO A 239 69.94 49.66 -29.24
C PRO A 239 71.10 50.61 -28.87
N GLY A 240 72.33 50.18 -29.16
CA GLY A 240 73.52 51.03 -29.32
C GLY A 240 74.00 50.96 -30.77
N TYR A 241 74.26 52.12 -31.36
CA TYR A 241 74.49 52.44 -32.78
C TYR A 241 75.94 52.22 -33.24
N GLU A 242 76.16 51.95 -34.53
CA GLU A 242 77.09 52.68 -35.41
C GLU A 242 76.69 52.46 -36.89
N ALA A 243 76.59 53.56 -37.64
CA ALA A 243 76.21 53.62 -39.06
C ALA A 243 77.46 53.83 -39.95
N PRO A 244 77.37 53.72 -41.29
CA PRO A 244 77.25 54.98 -42.04
C PRO A 244 76.39 54.98 -43.32
N MET A 245 75.91 56.20 -43.58
CA MET A 245 75.42 56.92 -44.77
C MET A 245 75.43 56.26 -46.17
N THR A 246 74.32 56.40 -46.92
CA THR A 246 74.15 57.42 -47.99
C THR A 246 72.70 57.45 -48.56
N ASN A 247 72.21 58.66 -48.82
CA ASN A 247 70.93 59.07 -49.46
C ASN A 247 71.12 59.08 -51.02
N PRO A 248 70.17 59.38 -51.94
CA PRO A 248 68.76 59.79 -51.77
C PRO A 248 67.73 59.30 -52.83
N ASN A 249 66.49 59.79 -52.69
CA ASN A 249 65.48 60.02 -53.75
C ASN A 249 64.73 58.78 -54.27
N GLN A 250 63.47 58.79 -54.72
CA GLN A 250 62.39 59.77 -54.85
C GLN A 250 61.17 59.02 -55.45
N GLU A 251 59.96 59.32 -54.97
CA GLU A 251 58.65 59.26 -55.67
C GLU A 251 57.95 57.94 -56.10
N ARG A 252 56.61 58.00 -55.91
CA ARG A 252 55.51 57.56 -56.81
C ARG A 252 55.01 56.09 -56.84
N ARG A 253 53.76 55.94 -56.35
CA ARG A 253 52.50 55.59 -57.07
C ARG A 253 52.47 54.45 -58.11
N GLY A 254 51.46 53.59 -57.98
CA GLY A 254 50.88 52.69 -59.02
C GLY A 254 51.32 51.23 -58.86
N GLY A 255 50.44 50.24 -58.67
CA GLY A 255 49.46 49.71 -59.65
C GLY A 255 50.05 48.40 -60.22
N ALA A 256 49.64 47.23 -59.74
CA ALA A 256 48.64 46.31 -60.32
C ALA A 256 49.24 45.27 -61.30
N GLU A 257 48.69 44.04 -61.21
CA GLU A 257 48.74 42.89 -62.15
C GLU A 257 49.87 41.84 -62.03
N ASP A 258 49.47 40.62 -61.59
CA ASP A 258 49.56 39.26 -62.17
C ASP A 258 50.53 38.98 -63.36
N PRO A 259 50.95 37.71 -63.69
CA PRO A 259 50.12 36.48 -63.67
C PRO A 259 50.78 35.09 -63.41
N GLU A 260 49.90 34.11 -63.13
CA GLU A 260 49.73 32.76 -63.75
C GLU A 260 50.89 31.75 -63.92
N PHE A 261 50.69 30.49 -63.48
CA PHE A 261 50.60 29.26 -64.33
C PHE A 261 50.40 27.95 -63.50
N THR A 262 49.24 27.31 -63.69
CA THR A 262 48.90 25.85 -63.91
C THR A 262 49.78 24.71 -63.33
N GLU A 263 49.32 23.50 -62.94
CA GLU A 263 48.14 22.68 -63.28
C GLU A 263 47.91 21.47 -62.30
N ALA A 264 46.63 21.17 -62.03
CA ALA A 264 45.85 19.92 -61.78
C ALA A 264 46.35 18.71 -60.93
N LEU A 265 45.48 18.19 -60.03
CA LEU A 265 44.42 17.19 -60.32
C LEU A 265 43.46 16.97 -59.12
N GLN A 266 42.16 16.78 -59.41
CA GLN A 266 40.99 16.44 -58.55
C GLN A 266 40.89 14.91 -58.24
N PRO A 267 39.88 14.33 -57.51
CA PRO A 267 38.57 14.85 -57.07
C PRO A 267 38.03 14.50 -55.64
N LEU A 268 36.90 15.15 -55.32
CA LEU A 268 35.80 14.86 -54.35
C LEU A 268 35.21 13.42 -54.50
N PRO A 269 34.25 12.92 -53.66
CA PRO A 269 33.02 13.59 -53.14
C PRO A 269 32.66 13.23 -51.66
N ASP A 270 31.55 13.62 -51.01
CA ASP A 270 30.52 14.68 -51.07
C ASP A 270 29.47 14.30 -49.98
N VAL A 271 28.54 15.22 -49.68
CA VAL A 271 27.15 14.99 -49.22
C VAL A 271 26.83 15.09 -47.71
N THR A 272 26.45 16.33 -47.37
CA THR A 272 25.25 16.84 -46.67
C THR A 272 24.82 16.32 -45.29
N THR A 273 24.72 17.30 -44.39
CA THR A 273 23.81 17.40 -43.24
C THR A 273 22.35 17.56 -43.68
N VAL A 274 21.44 16.79 -43.08
CA VAL A 274 19.99 16.99 -43.10
C VAL A 274 19.51 17.27 -41.68
N ALA A 275 18.67 18.30 -41.52
CA ALA A 275 17.99 18.66 -40.28
C ALA A 275 16.79 17.72 -40.01
N VAL A 276 16.50 17.43 -38.75
CA VAL A 276 15.27 16.74 -38.33
C VAL A 276 14.56 17.57 -37.27
N GLU A 277 13.30 17.86 -37.57
CA GLU A 277 12.30 18.61 -36.81
C GLU A 277 11.57 17.73 -35.78
N GLU A 278 10.95 18.38 -34.80
CA GLU A 278 10.18 17.79 -33.70
C GLU A 278 8.94 17.01 -34.15
N THR A 279 8.53 16.01 -33.34
CA THR A 279 7.11 15.70 -33.17
C THR A 279 6.82 15.01 -31.83
N ALA A 280 5.86 15.54 -31.09
CA ALA A 280 5.26 14.95 -29.89
C ALA A 280 4.27 13.80 -30.23
N PRO A 281 3.96 12.87 -29.31
CA PRO A 281 2.91 11.88 -29.52
C PRO A 281 1.57 12.28 -28.85
N VAL A 282 0.48 12.23 -29.63
CA VAL A 282 -0.91 12.28 -29.14
C VAL A 282 -1.47 10.86 -29.11
N LEU A 283 -2.04 10.49 -27.96
CA LEU A 283 -2.74 9.23 -27.66
C LEU A 283 -3.92 8.98 -28.61
N ARG A 284 -4.14 7.72 -28.98
CA ARG A 284 -5.42 7.23 -29.50
C ARG A 284 -6.13 6.38 -28.45
N GLU A 285 -7.34 6.82 -28.11
CA GLU A 285 -8.37 6.11 -27.36
C GLU A 285 -9.07 5.09 -28.29
N LYS A 286 -9.34 3.89 -27.78
CA LYS A 286 -10.09 2.83 -28.49
C LYS A 286 -11.24 2.39 -27.60
N ASP A 287 -12.45 2.76 -28.01
CA ASP A 287 -13.72 2.34 -27.43
C ASP A 287 -14.26 1.13 -28.21
N PRO A 288 -14.80 0.06 -27.57
CA PRO A 288 -15.40 -1.08 -28.26
C PRO A 288 -16.91 -1.15 -28.03
N HIS A 289 -17.70 -0.64 -28.97
CA HIS A 289 -19.11 -1.05 -29.14
C HIS A 289 -19.50 -1.04 -30.63
N ARG A 290 -19.37 -2.21 -31.28
CA ARG A 290 -20.24 -2.68 -32.35
C ARG A 290 -20.15 -4.20 -32.47
#